data_AF-K8EEP3-F1
#
_entry.id   AF-K8EEP3-F1
#
_cell.length_a   1.000
_cell.length_b   1.000
_cell.length_c   1.000
_cell.angle_alpha   90.00
_cell.angle_beta   90.00
_cell.angle_gamma   90.00
#
_symmetry.space_group_name_H-M   'P 1'
#
loop_
_entity.id
_entity.type
_entity.pdbx_description
1 polymer ?
#
loop_
_entity_poly.entity_id
_entity_poly.type
_entity_poly.pdbx_seq_one_letter_code
_entity_poly.pdbx_strand_id
1 'polypeptide(L)'
;MASTAISVSMIACSSSSFSSSSSKRFEKSKSQPKTFSIVRQKSSSSSSSKSSSSLSSFALNARRKKDEDASVDAEILDAVDDKKSSGKNNNGVSIAKVINGSSSSSSEATFRSLRDGALDDDNMIDTVQVVTVRFQIKMEVGFGDVMRICGSHESMGEWDVANALLLNWSEGNVWTSEEVELPVDGIYIYKYCVAPASNPNAPSSWQSGNNQVLSLSPEDGPILYVKDSWSGNPNETAVFSAEGVKQSKDERLVERVRKQDETVKRQTGEIKVLRTELKTSKMQVKALREEARLSANVRIALKDQLNAEKKRNLVFEEQVGAWKKRFMQITGNGDKEDKKSSKQESR
;
A
#
# COMPACT_ATOMS: atom_id res chain seq x y z
N MET A 1 54.54 55.81 58.77
CA MET A 1 55.07 55.72 57.40
C MET A 1 53.94 56.08 56.43
N ALA A 2 54.22 57.03 55.53
CA ALA A 2 53.43 57.50 54.37
C ALA A 2 51.97 57.92 54.67
N SER A 3 51.73 59.21 54.93
CA SER A 3 51.42 60.27 53.94
C SER A 3 50.04 60.10 53.30
N THR A 4 49.01 60.84 53.73
CA THR A 4 48.58 62.17 53.20
C THR A 4 48.47 62.21 51.67
N ALA A 5 47.47 62.80 51.03
CA ALA A 5 46.21 63.46 51.37
C ALA A 5 45.65 63.97 50.02
N ILE A 6 44.37 64.40 49.98
CA ILE A 6 43.88 65.61 49.27
C ILE A 6 44.05 65.60 47.72
N SER A 7 43.14 66.02 46.85
CA SER A 7 41.85 66.73 46.88
C SER A 7 41.61 67.15 45.43
N VAL A 8 40.33 67.34 45.05
CA VAL A 8 39.82 68.40 44.15
C VAL A 8 40.44 68.54 42.74
N SER A 9 39.62 68.40 41.68
CA SER A 9 38.90 69.54 41.08
C SER A 9 38.30 69.23 39.71
N MET A 10 37.22 69.95 39.43
CA MET A 10 36.54 70.09 38.15
C MET A 10 37.34 70.89 37.11
N ILE A 11 37.20 70.55 35.82
CA ILE A 11 37.31 71.43 34.64
C ILE A 11 36.43 70.77 33.54
N ALA A 12 35.24 71.26 33.16
CA ALA A 12 34.86 72.47 32.43
C ALA A 12 35.22 72.51 30.92
N CYS A 13 34.16 72.63 30.11
CA CYS A 13 34.02 73.35 28.83
C CYS A 13 34.88 72.97 27.60
N SER A 14 34.18 72.73 26.46
CA SER A 14 34.14 73.62 25.28
C SER A 14 33.54 72.83 24.10
N SER A 15 32.30 73.06 23.65
CA SER A 15 31.89 74.04 22.64
C SER A 15 32.81 74.12 21.41
N SER A 16 32.32 73.68 20.25
CA SER A 16 32.28 74.54 19.05
C SER A 16 31.33 73.99 17.99
N SER A 17 30.53 74.91 17.49
CA SER A 17 29.52 74.77 16.46
C SER A 17 30.08 75.35 15.16
N PHE A 18 29.75 74.76 14.00
CA PHE A 18 29.58 75.46 12.71
C PHE A 18 28.86 74.49 11.75
N SER A 19 27.58 74.70 11.35
CA SER A 19 27.10 75.66 10.33
C SER A 19 27.73 75.39 8.96
N SER A 20 27.06 75.28 7.81
CA SER A 20 25.66 75.41 7.40
C SER A 20 25.53 74.90 5.95
N SER A 21 24.31 74.51 5.59
CA SER A 21 23.59 74.81 4.33
C SER A 21 24.30 74.68 2.98
N SER A 22 23.69 73.92 2.06
CA SER A 22 22.87 74.53 1.00
C SER A 22 22.06 73.52 0.19
N SER A 23 20.76 73.79 0.16
CA SER A 23 19.74 73.26 -0.76
C SER A 23 19.91 73.80 -2.19
N LYS A 24 19.41 73.03 -3.17
CA LYS A 24 18.66 73.43 -4.40
C LYS A 24 18.50 72.16 -5.25
N ARG A 25 17.33 71.51 -5.37
CA ARG A 25 16.04 71.84 -6.00
C ARG A 25 16.07 71.90 -7.54
N PHE A 26 15.32 70.93 -8.12
CA PHE A 26 14.54 70.94 -9.37
C PHE A 26 15.25 71.12 -10.72
N GLU A 27 15.00 70.17 -11.64
CA GLU A 27 14.20 70.48 -12.83
C GLU A 27 13.55 69.23 -13.45
N LYS A 28 12.53 69.50 -14.26
CA LYS A 28 11.42 68.66 -14.69
C LYS A 28 11.39 68.68 -16.21
N SER A 29 11.18 67.56 -16.89
CA SER A 29 10.81 67.57 -18.31
C SER A 29 9.58 66.69 -18.57
N LYS A 30 8.53 67.35 -19.06
CA LYS A 30 7.33 66.78 -19.68
C LYS A 30 7.63 66.51 -21.15
N SER A 31 7.09 65.43 -21.71
CA SER A 31 6.37 65.50 -22.99
C SER A 31 5.39 64.31 -23.12
N GLN A 32 4.21 64.62 -23.63
CA GLN A 32 3.06 63.75 -23.94
C GLN A 32 2.83 63.83 -25.48
N PRO A 33 1.73 63.32 -26.06
CA PRO A 33 1.62 62.02 -26.74
C PRO A 33 1.37 62.20 -28.25
N LYS A 34 1.38 61.11 -29.05
CA LYS A 34 0.79 61.13 -30.41
C LYS A 34 0.05 59.84 -30.75
N THR A 35 -1.27 59.98 -30.90
CA THR A 35 -2.21 59.11 -31.61
C THR A 35 -2.32 59.52 -33.08
N PHE A 36 -2.48 58.56 -34.00
CA PHE A 36 -3.20 58.57 -35.31
C PHE A 36 -2.85 57.23 -35.99
N SER A 37 -3.59 56.56 -36.88
CA SER A 37 -5.02 56.32 -37.15
C SER A 37 -5.04 55.41 -38.40
N ILE A 38 -5.75 54.28 -38.33
CA ILE A 38 -6.52 53.55 -39.39
C ILE A 38 -6.02 53.60 -40.85
N VAL A 39 -5.73 52.43 -41.46
CA VAL A 39 -6.31 51.98 -42.75
C VAL A 39 -6.48 50.45 -42.75
N ARG A 40 -7.66 50.01 -43.18
CA ARG A 40 -8.14 48.64 -43.33
C ARG A 40 -7.93 48.17 -44.77
N GLN A 41 -7.34 47.00 -44.99
CA GLN A 41 -7.44 46.25 -46.25
C GLN A 41 -7.77 44.79 -45.92
N LYS A 42 -8.88 44.29 -46.48
CA LYS A 42 -9.31 42.89 -46.43
C LYS A 42 -8.44 42.07 -47.37
N SER A 43 -8.03 40.87 -46.94
CA SER A 43 -8.08 39.69 -47.81
C SER A 43 -8.10 38.40 -46.98
N SER A 44 -8.90 37.48 -47.49
CA SER A 44 -9.16 36.12 -47.05
C SER A 44 -7.94 35.21 -47.17
N SER A 45 -7.74 34.29 -46.21
CA SER A 45 -7.70 32.84 -46.48
C SER A 45 -7.24 32.03 -45.25
N SER A 46 -7.74 30.82 -45.24
CA SER A 46 -7.60 29.66 -44.35
C SER A 46 -6.20 29.25 -43.85
N SER A 47 -6.28 28.51 -42.73
CA SER A 47 -5.54 27.28 -42.37
C SER A 47 -4.05 27.35 -41.97
N SER A 48 -3.85 27.17 -40.66
CA SER A 48 -2.95 26.20 -40.01
C SER A 48 -1.56 25.92 -40.59
N SER A 49 -0.54 26.28 -39.81
CA SER A 49 0.74 25.58 -39.80
C SER A 49 1.43 25.72 -38.43
N LYS A 50 1.65 24.58 -37.77
CA LYS A 50 2.59 24.41 -36.65
C LYS A 50 3.94 23.98 -37.23
N SER A 51 5.02 24.65 -36.83
CA SER A 51 6.43 24.18 -36.93
C SER A 51 7.27 25.11 -36.03
N SER A 52 7.82 24.69 -34.89
CA SER A 52 8.98 23.80 -34.66
C SER A 52 10.34 24.43 -35.01
N SER A 53 11.12 24.78 -33.98
CA SER A 53 12.59 24.83 -33.91
C SER A 53 12.97 25.49 -32.57
N SER A 54 13.97 25.10 -31.77
CA SER A 54 15.02 24.08 -31.84
C SER A 54 15.79 24.11 -30.50
N LEU A 55 16.69 23.13 -30.35
CA LEU A 55 17.86 23.03 -29.46
C LEU A 55 17.65 22.34 -28.10
N SER A 56 18.52 21.44 -27.63
CA SER A 56 19.61 20.66 -28.21
C SER A 56 19.95 19.55 -27.20
N SER A 57 20.48 18.47 -27.74
CA SER A 57 20.93 17.21 -27.12
C SER A 57 21.82 17.30 -25.88
N PHE A 58 21.57 16.43 -24.90
CA PHE A 58 22.61 15.63 -24.25
C PHE A 58 22.08 14.21 -24.02
N ALA A 59 22.67 13.26 -24.73
CA ALA A 59 22.41 11.83 -24.60
C ALA A 59 23.31 11.25 -23.50
N LEU A 60 22.72 10.68 -22.46
CA LEU A 60 23.40 9.76 -21.55
C LEU A 60 22.88 8.34 -21.80
N ASN A 61 23.82 7.48 -22.15
CA ASN A 61 23.65 6.04 -22.28
C ASN A 61 23.23 5.42 -20.94
N ALA A 62 21.99 4.95 -20.85
CA ALA A 62 21.57 3.98 -19.85
C ALA A 62 21.30 2.64 -20.56
N ARG A 63 22.15 1.66 -20.24
CA ARG A 63 21.98 0.24 -20.60
C ARG A 63 20.59 -0.23 -20.18
N ARG A 64 19.72 -0.53 -21.15
CA ARG A 64 18.51 -1.32 -20.90
C ARG A 64 18.96 -2.73 -20.52
N LYS A 65 18.84 -3.08 -19.23
CA LYS A 65 18.64 -4.48 -18.87
C LYS A 65 17.27 -4.86 -19.42
N LYS A 66 17.27 -5.90 -20.25
CA LYS A 66 16.10 -6.50 -20.85
C LYS A 66 15.37 -7.22 -19.72
N ASP A 67 14.27 -6.64 -19.24
CA ASP A 67 13.35 -7.33 -18.34
C ASP A 67 12.65 -8.43 -19.15
N GLU A 68 13.16 -9.66 -19.00
CA GLU A 68 12.53 -10.90 -19.41
C GLU A 68 11.66 -11.40 -18.25
N ASP A 69 10.52 -10.75 -17.98
CA ASP A 69 9.55 -11.22 -16.97
C ASP A 69 8.10 -10.86 -17.37
N ALA A 70 7.82 -10.78 -18.67
CA ALA A 70 6.47 -10.64 -19.20
C ALA A 70 6.28 -11.59 -20.40
N SER A 71 6.17 -12.88 -20.10
CA SER A 71 5.86 -13.90 -21.10
C SER A 71 4.83 -14.88 -20.55
N VAL A 72 3.59 -14.59 -20.93
CA VAL A 72 2.46 -15.48 -21.19
C VAL A 72 1.91 -16.33 -20.03
N ASP A 73 0.91 -15.75 -19.36
CA ASP A 73 -0.28 -16.45 -18.93
C ASP A 73 -0.99 -17.06 -20.16
N ALA A 74 -0.76 -18.35 -20.43
CA ALA A 74 -1.57 -19.14 -21.35
C ALA A 74 -1.39 -20.64 -21.06
N GLU A 75 -2.17 -21.18 -20.12
CA GLU A 75 -2.72 -22.55 -20.19
C GLU A 75 -3.65 -22.82 -18.99
N ILE A 76 -4.92 -22.42 -19.13
CA ILE A 76 -6.04 -23.10 -18.46
C ILE A 76 -7.20 -23.16 -19.47
N LEU A 77 -7.28 -24.27 -20.18
CA LEU A 77 -8.54 -24.81 -20.68
C LEU A 77 -8.54 -26.29 -20.28
N ASP A 78 -9.08 -26.56 -19.10
CA ASP A 78 -9.38 -27.91 -18.67
C ASP A 78 -10.65 -28.33 -19.42
N ALA A 79 -10.49 -29.18 -20.43
CA ALA A 79 -11.59 -29.73 -21.20
C ALA A 79 -12.36 -30.73 -20.33
N VAL A 80 -13.49 -30.29 -19.78
CA VAL A 80 -14.51 -31.15 -19.21
C VAL A 80 -15.24 -31.82 -20.38
N ASP A 81 -14.91 -33.08 -20.64
CA ASP A 81 -15.53 -33.89 -21.70
C ASP A 81 -16.93 -34.37 -21.22
N ASP A 82 -17.95 -33.57 -21.49
CA ASP A 82 -19.36 -33.90 -21.24
C ASP A 82 -19.90 -34.81 -22.35
N LYS A 83 -19.85 -36.13 -22.15
CA LYS A 83 -20.66 -37.08 -22.94
C LYS A 83 -21.98 -37.40 -22.24
N LYS A 84 -23.02 -36.70 -22.72
CA LYS A 84 -24.44 -37.01 -22.56
C LYS A 84 -24.74 -38.43 -23.06
N SER A 85 -25.18 -39.33 -22.17
CA SER A 85 -26.02 -40.47 -22.55
C SER A 85 -27.16 -40.63 -21.55
N SER A 86 -28.38 -40.70 -22.09
CA SER A 86 -29.62 -40.83 -21.35
C SER A 86 -29.71 -42.18 -20.65
N GLY A 87 -30.12 -42.15 -19.38
CA GLY A 87 -30.12 -43.30 -18.49
C GLY A 87 -31.49 -43.79 -18.05
N LYS A 88 -32.12 -43.18 -17.02
CA LYS A 88 -33.13 -43.82 -16.13
C LYS A 88 -32.56 -45.13 -15.53
N ASN A 89 -32.59 -45.29 -14.21
CA ASN A 89 -33.51 -46.19 -13.52
C ASN A 89 -33.25 -46.04 -12.01
N ASN A 90 -34.33 -45.98 -11.26
CA ASN A 90 -34.35 -45.91 -9.81
C ASN A 90 -33.75 -47.18 -9.18
N ASN A 91 -32.98 -47.02 -8.10
CA ASN A 91 -33.22 -47.71 -6.83
C ASN A 91 -32.27 -47.16 -5.76
N GLY A 92 -32.85 -46.53 -4.74
CA GLY A 92 -32.14 -46.15 -3.54
C GLY A 92 -31.73 -47.39 -2.75
N VAL A 93 -30.45 -47.45 -2.38
CA VAL A 93 -29.98 -48.20 -1.22
C VAL A 93 -28.93 -47.33 -0.55
N SER A 94 -29.28 -46.82 0.63
CA SER A 94 -28.35 -46.21 1.57
C SER A 94 -27.33 -47.27 2.02
N ILE A 95 -26.04 -47.01 1.80
CA ILE A 95 -24.97 -47.71 2.53
C ILE A 95 -24.09 -46.65 3.16
N ALA A 96 -24.50 -46.26 4.36
CA ALA A 96 -23.57 -45.77 5.36
C ALA A 96 -22.61 -46.91 5.73
N LYS A 97 -21.39 -46.53 6.13
CA LYS A 97 -20.37 -47.34 6.82
C LYS A 97 -19.47 -48.17 5.88
N VAL A 98 -18.26 -47.67 5.64
CA VAL A 98 -16.99 -48.23 6.15
C VAL A 98 -15.86 -47.27 5.76
N ILE A 99 -15.39 -46.43 6.68
CA ILE A 99 -13.99 -45.99 6.71
C ILE A 99 -13.56 -45.98 8.18
N ASN A 100 -12.96 -47.10 8.61
CA ASN A 100 -12.12 -47.15 9.80
C ASN A 100 -10.69 -47.33 9.26
N GLY A 101 -9.84 -46.33 9.47
CA GLY A 101 -8.49 -46.29 8.90
C GLY A 101 -7.81 -44.95 9.14
N SER A 102 -7.52 -44.70 10.42
CA SER A 102 -6.65 -43.66 10.97
C SER A 102 -5.47 -43.21 10.10
N SER A 103 -5.44 -41.94 9.71
CA SER A 103 -4.23 -41.09 9.63
C SER A 103 -4.58 -39.62 9.33
N SER A 104 -3.84 -38.70 9.96
CA SER A 104 -3.85 -37.22 9.82
C SER A 104 -4.85 -36.39 10.65
N SER A 105 -4.85 -36.61 11.97
CA SER A 105 -5.44 -35.70 12.98
C SER A 105 -4.84 -34.28 13.01
N SER A 106 -3.76 -34.01 12.27
CA SER A 106 -3.04 -32.72 12.35
C SER A 106 -3.63 -31.67 11.42
N SER A 107 -4.00 -32.04 10.19
CA SER A 107 -4.57 -31.13 9.18
C SER A 107 -6.05 -30.80 9.43
N GLU A 108 -6.82 -31.75 9.97
CA GLU A 108 -8.23 -31.53 10.33
C GLU A 108 -8.35 -30.56 11.53
N ALA A 109 -7.42 -30.64 12.48
CA ALA A 109 -7.36 -29.75 13.64
C ALA A 109 -6.94 -28.32 13.25
N THR A 110 -5.98 -28.16 12.32
CA THR A 110 -5.61 -26.83 11.82
C THR A 110 -6.72 -26.21 10.97
N PHE A 111 -7.39 -27.00 10.13
CA PHE A 111 -8.49 -26.51 9.29
C PHE A 111 -9.72 -26.12 10.11
N ARG A 112 -10.00 -26.82 11.22
CA ARG A 112 -11.05 -26.43 12.17
C ARG A 112 -10.69 -25.19 12.98
N SER A 113 -9.42 -25.04 13.38
CA SER A 113 -8.95 -23.86 14.12
C SER A 113 -8.99 -22.58 13.29
N LEU A 114 -8.87 -22.67 11.96
CA LEU A 114 -9.03 -21.53 11.03
C LEU A 114 -10.50 -21.15 10.78
N ARG A 115 -11.43 -22.08 10.97
CA ARG A 115 -12.87 -21.83 10.78
C ARG A 115 -13.55 -21.28 12.05
N ASP A 116 -12.99 -21.58 13.21
CA ASP A 116 -13.45 -21.09 14.51
C ASP A 116 -12.74 -19.79 14.95
N GLY A 117 -11.77 -19.33 14.15
CA GLY A 117 -11.27 -17.96 14.19
C GLY A 117 -12.31 -17.03 13.58
N ALA A 118 -13.44 -16.86 14.27
CA ALA A 118 -14.25 -15.68 14.11
C ALA A 118 -13.33 -14.49 14.38
N LEU A 119 -12.99 -13.76 13.32
CA LEU A 119 -12.45 -12.44 13.46
C LEU A 119 -13.52 -11.66 14.19
N ASP A 120 -13.22 -11.26 15.43
CA ASP A 120 -13.97 -10.22 16.13
C ASP A 120 -13.78 -8.91 15.32
N ASP A 121 -14.52 -8.78 14.22
CA ASP A 121 -14.51 -7.63 13.30
C ASP A 121 -15.15 -6.37 13.94
N ASP A 122 -15.65 -6.47 15.19
CA ASP A 122 -16.40 -5.41 15.87
C ASP A 122 -15.55 -4.44 16.72
N ASN A 123 -14.21 -4.58 16.79
CA ASN A 123 -13.39 -3.68 17.63
C ASN A 123 -12.10 -3.14 16.97
N MET A 124 -11.96 -3.19 15.65
CA MET A 124 -10.96 -2.35 14.96
C MET A 124 -11.58 -0.98 14.65
N ILE A 125 -11.90 -0.23 15.71
CA ILE A 125 -11.99 1.22 15.57
C ILE A 125 -10.54 1.65 15.42
N ASP A 126 -10.11 1.96 14.19
CA ASP A 126 -8.90 2.75 13.95
C ASP A 126 -9.13 4.11 14.63
N THR A 127 -8.87 4.18 15.92
CA THR A 127 -8.87 5.45 16.63
C THR A 127 -7.71 6.23 16.04
N VAL A 128 -8.04 7.22 15.19
CA VAL A 128 -7.07 8.14 14.62
C VAL A 128 -6.36 8.80 15.79
N GLN A 129 -5.09 8.44 15.97
CA GLN A 129 -4.26 9.12 16.96
C GLN A 129 -4.14 10.58 16.53
N VAL A 130 -4.31 11.51 17.47
CA VAL A 130 -4.20 12.95 17.22
C VAL A 130 -3.09 13.56 18.06
N VAL A 131 -2.47 14.62 17.54
CA VAL A 131 -1.47 15.43 18.25
C VAL A 131 -1.96 16.87 18.28
N THR A 132 -1.84 17.49 19.44
CA THR A 132 -2.14 18.91 19.61
C THR A 132 -0.98 19.75 19.07
N VAL A 133 -1.25 20.67 18.15
CA VAL A 133 -0.25 21.53 17.53
C VAL A 133 -0.52 22.99 17.87
N ARG A 134 0.53 23.70 18.26
CA ARG A 134 0.50 25.15 18.51
C ARG A 134 1.47 25.86 17.58
N PHE A 135 0.92 26.73 16.75
CA PHE A 135 1.69 27.56 15.83
C PHE A 135 2.07 28.88 16.49
N GLN A 136 3.29 29.33 16.26
CA GLN A 136 3.82 30.59 16.73
C GLN A 136 4.60 31.28 15.62
N ILE A 137 4.33 32.56 15.38
CA ILE A 137 5.06 33.38 14.41
C ILE A 137 5.24 34.80 14.94
N LYS A 138 6.37 35.44 14.62
CA LYS A 138 6.64 36.83 14.99
C LYS A 138 6.45 37.74 13.79
N MET A 139 5.53 38.71 13.90
CA MET A 139 5.27 39.70 12.86
C MET A 139 4.52 40.91 13.42
N GLU A 140 4.98 42.11 13.04
CA GLU A 140 4.26 43.35 13.31
C GLU A 140 3.13 43.54 12.30
N VAL A 141 1.91 43.74 12.79
CA VAL A 141 0.71 43.87 11.98
C VAL A 141 0.01 45.18 12.37
N GLY A 142 -0.58 45.86 11.39
CA GLY A 142 -1.29 47.12 11.61
C GLY A 142 -2.52 46.95 12.50
N PHE A 143 -2.93 48.02 13.19
CA PHE A 143 -4.12 47.98 14.02
C PHE A 143 -5.38 47.67 13.18
N GLY A 144 -6.18 46.71 13.63
CA GLY A 144 -7.39 46.24 12.92
C GLY A 144 -7.15 45.07 11.97
N ASP A 145 -5.90 44.75 11.66
CA ASP A 145 -5.52 43.56 10.92
C ASP A 145 -5.18 42.40 11.87
N VAL A 146 -5.50 41.18 11.46
CA VAL A 146 -5.29 39.96 12.24
C VAL A 146 -4.57 38.92 11.40
N MET A 147 -3.66 38.18 12.03
CA MET A 147 -2.98 37.08 11.38
C MET A 147 -3.80 35.79 11.42
N ARG A 148 -3.81 35.07 10.31
CA ARG A 148 -4.53 33.80 10.12
C ARG A 148 -3.63 32.76 9.47
N ILE A 149 -3.94 31.49 9.68
CA ILE A 149 -3.30 30.35 9.03
C ILE A 149 -4.32 29.68 8.12
N CYS A 150 -4.04 29.68 6.82
CA CYS A 150 -4.81 28.92 5.83
C CYS A 150 -4.03 27.64 5.49
N GLY A 151 -4.70 26.50 5.44
CA GLY A 151 -4.02 25.24 5.14
C GLY A 151 -4.94 24.17 4.60
N SER A 152 -4.34 23.00 4.38
CA SER A 152 -4.98 21.81 3.79
C SER A 152 -5.95 21.08 4.72
N HIS A 153 -5.88 21.29 6.03
CA HIS A 153 -6.78 20.65 7.00
C HIS A 153 -8.03 21.49 7.24
N GLU A 154 -9.13 20.85 7.65
CA GLU A 154 -10.38 21.52 8.03
C GLU A 154 -10.18 22.57 9.12
N SER A 155 -9.38 22.26 10.15
CA SER A 155 -9.07 23.20 11.24
C SER A 155 -8.26 24.42 10.79
N MET A 156 -7.68 24.37 9.58
CA MET A 156 -6.96 25.48 8.94
C MET A 156 -7.73 26.04 7.74
N GLY A 157 -9.00 25.69 7.58
CA GLY A 157 -9.92 26.28 6.61
C GLY A 157 -9.84 25.74 5.19
N GLU A 158 -9.12 24.66 4.90
CA GLU A 158 -9.02 24.09 3.53
C GLU A 158 -8.66 25.11 2.43
N TRP A 159 -7.74 26.03 2.72
CA TRP A 159 -7.37 27.18 1.87
C TRP A 159 -8.43 28.27 1.70
N ASP A 160 -9.55 28.19 2.42
CA ASP A 160 -10.50 29.29 2.55
C ASP A 160 -10.09 30.24 3.70
N VAL A 161 -9.86 31.50 3.35
CA VAL A 161 -9.43 32.54 4.29
C VAL A 161 -10.53 32.88 5.30
N ALA A 162 -11.80 32.67 4.94
CA ALA A 162 -12.93 32.89 5.83
C ALA A 162 -12.91 31.94 7.03
N ASN A 163 -12.54 30.68 6.77
CA ASN A 163 -12.50 29.57 7.71
C ASN A 163 -11.08 29.30 8.24
N ALA A 164 -10.13 30.18 7.92
CA ALA A 164 -8.74 30.05 8.34
C ALA A 164 -8.60 30.18 9.86
N LEU A 165 -7.62 29.47 10.40
CA LEU A 165 -7.33 29.49 11.83
C LEU A 165 -6.86 30.88 12.27
N LEU A 166 -7.54 31.47 13.24
CA LEU A 166 -7.18 32.77 13.81
C LEU A 166 -6.01 32.64 14.78
N LEU A 167 -5.08 33.60 14.74
CA LEU A 167 -4.00 33.71 15.72
C LEU A 167 -4.29 34.80 16.75
N ASN A 168 -3.92 34.53 17.99
CA ASN A 168 -3.99 35.49 19.09
C ASN A 168 -2.68 36.28 19.19
N TRP A 169 -2.80 37.61 19.25
CA TRP A 169 -1.65 38.49 19.45
C TRP A 169 -1.20 38.48 20.91
N SER A 170 0.11 38.52 21.12
CA SER A 170 0.74 38.68 22.42
C SER A 170 1.89 39.68 22.34
N GLU A 171 2.38 40.12 23.50
CA GLU A 171 3.44 41.11 23.61
C GLU A 171 4.69 40.71 22.80
N GLY A 172 5.33 41.69 22.16
CA GLY A 172 6.51 41.45 21.32
C GLY A 172 6.19 41.04 19.88
N ASN A 173 4.98 41.31 19.40
CA ASN A 173 4.50 40.99 18.06
C ASN A 173 4.52 39.48 17.77
N VAL A 174 4.20 38.69 18.79
CA VAL A 174 4.16 37.23 18.71
C VAL A 174 2.70 36.80 18.58
N TRP A 175 2.41 36.09 17.50
CA TRP A 175 1.10 35.53 17.19
C TRP A 175 1.11 34.05 17.50
N THR A 176 0.16 33.59 18.30
CA THR A 176 0.05 32.18 18.72
C THR A 176 -1.33 31.62 18.38
N SER A 177 -1.38 30.40 17.86
CA SER A 177 -2.65 29.72 17.62
C SER A 177 -3.23 29.16 18.90
N GLU A 178 -4.53 28.93 18.86
CA GLU A 178 -5.17 27.95 19.74
C GLU A 178 -4.64 26.54 19.44
N GLU A 179 -4.90 25.63 20.38
CA GLU A 179 -4.51 24.23 20.28
C GLU A 179 -5.33 23.55 19.18
N VAL A 180 -4.64 23.09 18.13
CA VAL A 180 -5.27 22.41 16.99
C VAL A 180 -4.95 20.94 17.05
N GLU A 181 -5.98 20.11 17.06
CA GLU A 181 -5.81 18.66 16.96
C GLU A 181 -5.64 18.27 15.49
N LEU A 182 -4.52 17.61 15.19
CA LEU A 182 -4.21 17.13 13.86
C LEU A 182 -3.96 15.62 13.90
N PRO A 183 -4.55 14.84 12.98
CA PRO A 183 -4.24 13.43 12.82
C PRO A 183 -2.73 13.13 12.71
N VAL A 184 -2.29 12.11 13.44
CA VAL A 184 -0.95 11.56 13.32
C VAL A 184 -0.76 10.95 11.93
N ASP A 185 0.49 10.99 11.46
CA ASP A 185 0.88 10.53 10.13
C ASP A 185 0.29 11.34 8.96
N GLY A 186 -0.30 12.51 9.24
CA GLY A 186 -0.65 13.50 8.23
C GLY A 186 0.53 14.34 7.74
N ILE A 187 0.45 14.81 6.49
CA ILE A 187 1.28 15.89 5.95
C ILE A 187 0.38 17.10 5.74
N TYR A 188 0.70 18.19 6.43
CA TYR A 188 -0.10 19.40 6.46
C TYR A 188 0.63 20.53 5.75
N ILE A 189 0.01 21.03 4.69
CA ILE A 189 0.48 22.20 3.95
C ILE A 189 -0.33 23.41 4.42
N TYR A 190 0.34 24.50 4.80
CA TYR A 190 -0.30 25.73 5.26
C TYR A 190 0.52 26.98 4.95
N LYS A 191 -0.09 28.14 5.13
CA LYS A 191 0.52 29.45 4.93
C LYS A 191 -0.13 30.50 5.82
N TYR A 192 0.68 31.46 6.26
CA TYR A 192 0.19 32.59 7.04
C TYR A 192 -0.31 33.70 6.10
N CYS A 193 -1.37 34.37 6.51
CA CYS A 193 -1.86 35.59 5.89
C CYS A 193 -2.26 36.62 6.93
N VAL A 194 -2.25 37.88 6.53
CA VAL A 194 -2.82 38.99 7.29
C VAL A 194 -4.08 39.41 6.57
N ALA A 195 -5.17 39.53 7.30
CA ALA A 195 -6.41 40.08 6.76
C ALA A 195 -7.10 40.99 7.79
N PRO A 196 -7.85 42.01 7.35
CA PRO A 196 -8.62 42.84 8.26
C PRO A 196 -9.57 42.00 9.12
N ALA A 197 -9.75 42.38 10.39
CA ALA A 197 -10.73 41.73 11.26
C ALA A 197 -12.16 41.83 10.69
N SER A 198 -12.48 42.96 10.05
CA SER A 198 -13.80 43.25 9.50
C SER A 198 -14.12 42.50 8.20
N ASN A 199 -13.12 42.08 7.44
CA ASN A 199 -13.31 41.36 6.18
C ASN A 199 -12.24 40.27 6.00
N PRO A 200 -12.49 39.05 6.51
CA PRO A 200 -11.53 37.95 6.42
C PRO A 200 -11.28 37.48 4.99
N ASN A 201 -12.23 37.66 4.06
CA ASN A 201 -12.10 37.15 2.68
C ASN A 201 -11.15 37.98 1.80
N ALA A 202 -10.65 39.11 2.29
CA ALA A 202 -9.74 39.99 1.57
C ALA A 202 -8.39 40.06 2.30
N PRO A 203 -7.51 39.05 2.14
CA PRO A 203 -6.18 39.08 2.75
C PRO A 203 -5.36 40.25 2.20
N SER A 204 -4.82 41.06 3.10
CA SER A 204 -3.97 42.22 2.77
C SER A 204 -2.57 41.77 2.35
N SER A 205 -2.04 40.71 2.97
CA SER A 205 -0.75 40.14 2.61
C SER A 205 -0.66 38.65 2.95
N TRP A 206 0.20 37.95 2.21
CA TRP A 206 0.54 36.55 2.45
C TRP A 206 2.00 36.43 2.88
N GLN A 207 2.31 35.38 3.63
CA GLN A 207 3.68 35.03 3.99
C GLN A 207 4.56 34.95 2.73
N SER A 208 5.79 35.44 2.84
CA SER A 208 6.76 35.34 1.75
C SER A 208 7.21 33.90 1.54
N GLY A 209 7.56 33.56 0.30
CA GLY A 209 8.10 32.25 -0.06
C GLY A 209 7.03 31.17 -0.27
N ASN A 210 7.49 29.91 -0.19
CA ASN A 210 6.67 28.73 -0.42
C ASN A 210 5.74 28.43 0.77
N ASN A 211 4.76 27.57 0.52
CA ASN A 211 3.89 27.05 1.58
C ASN A 211 4.72 26.24 2.57
N GLN A 212 4.36 26.33 3.84
CA GLN A 212 4.96 25.55 4.91
C GLN A 212 4.42 24.13 4.88
N VAL A 213 5.28 23.15 5.20
CA VAL A 213 4.91 21.73 5.25
C VAL A 213 5.24 21.20 6.65
N LEU A 214 4.24 20.63 7.32
CA LEU A 214 4.40 19.99 8.62
C LEU A 214 4.07 18.50 8.50
N SER A 215 5.02 17.67 8.89
CA SER A 215 4.87 16.23 9.03
C SER A 215 4.70 15.90 10.52
N LEU A 216 3.62 15.20 10.86
CA LEU A 216 3.34 14.69 12.22
C LEU A 216 3.61 13.19 12.34
N SER A 217 4.45 12.81 13.30
CA SER A 217 4.77 11.44 13.66
C SER A 217 4.06 11.04 14.96
N PRO A 218 3.85 9.73 15.21
CA PRO A 218 3.27 9.25 16.48
C PRO A 218 4.06 9.65 17.73
N GLU A 219 5.36 9.92 17.56
CA GLU A 219 6.31 10.30 18.60
C GLU A 219 6.20 11.78 19.05
N ASP A 220 5.35 12.58 18.40
CA ASP A 220 5.20 14.01 18.71
C ASP A 220 4.18 14.32 19.81
N GLY A 221 3.46 13.32 20.30
CA GLY A 221 2.42 13.48 21.32
C GLY A 221 2.98 13.84 22.70
N PRO A 222 2.20 14.52 23.56
CA PRO A 222 0.83 14.98 23.31
C PRO A 222 0.75 16.33 22.59
N ILE A 223 1.82 17.15 22.63
CA ILE A 223 1.81 18.52 22.09
C ILE A 223 3.10 18.84 21.30
N LEU A 224 2.91 19.53 20.17
CA LEU A 224 3.95 19.97 19.27
C LEU A 224 3.90 21.50 19.09
N TYR A 225 5.02 22.17 19.29
CA TYR A 225 5.15 23.61 19.07
C TYR A 225 5.85 23.88 17.75
N VAL A 226 5.23 24.69 16.90
CA VAL A 226 5.76 25.06 15.59
C VAL A 226 6.05 26.55 15.59
N LYS A 227 7.33 26.90 15.50
CA LYS A 227 7.80 28.28 15.43
C LYS A 227 8.21 28.62 14.01
N ASP A 228 7.57 29.63 13.45
CA ASP A 228 7.76 30.06 12.07
C ASP A 228 8.23 31.52 11.96
N SER A 229 8.66 31.85 10.74
CA SER A 229 9.11 33.17 10.33
C SER A 229 8.32 33.69 9.14
N TRP A 230 7.97 34.98 9.18
CA TRP A 230 7.25 35.65 8.09
C TRP A 230 8.06 35.76 6.79
N SER A 231 9.40 35.75 6.90
CA SER A 231 10.30 35.84 5.74
C SER A 231 10.23 34.61 4.83
N GLY A 232 9.71 33.49 5.34
CA GLY A 232 9.71 32.20 4.66
C GLY A 232 11.07 31.49 4.71
N ASN A 233 12.02 31.98 5.51
CA ASN A 233 13.35 31.38 5.66
C ASN A 233 13.26 30.05 6.43
N PRO A 234 13.65 28.90 5.83
CA PRO A 234 13.59 27.61 6.52
C PRO A 234 14.46 27.55 7.78
N ASN A 235 15.60 28.25 7.79
CA ASN A 235 16.55 28.28 8.91
C ASN A 235 15.99 28.97 10.17
N GLU A 236 14.96 29.80 10.01
CA GLU A 236 14.28 30.49 11.11
C GLU A 236 13.04 29.75 11.59
N THR A 237 12.70 28.63 10.93
CA THR A 237 11.61 27.74 11.36
C THR A 237 12.14 26.64 12.27
N ALA A 238 11.33 26.25 13.23
CA ALA A 238 11.69 25.20 14.18
C ALA A 238 10.44 24.50 14.71
N VAL A 239 10.54 23.19 14.89
CA VAL A 239 9.51 22.39 15.54
C VAL A 239 10.08 21.86 16.85
N PHE A 240 9.31 21.94 17.93
CA PHE A 240 9.67 21.46 19.26
C PHE A 240 8.61 20.48 19.75
N SER A 241 9.04 19.26 20.11
CA SER A 241 8.17 18.31 20.82
C SER A 241 8.04 18.68 22.30
N ALA A 242 7.13 18.02 23.02
CA ALA A 242 7.01 18.14 24.48
C ALA A 242 8.33 17.85 25.22
N GLU A 243 9.21 17.03 24.64
CA GLU A 243 10.54 16.70 25.18
C GLU A 243 11.60 17.79 24.92
N GLY A 244 11.24 18.86 24.20
CA GLY A 244 12.12 19.99 23.90
C GLY A 244 13.09 19.75 22.73
N VAL A 245 12.92 18.66 21.99
CA VAL A 245 13.77 18.33 20.84
C VAL A 245 13.45 19.30 19.69
N LYS A 246 14.44 20.11 19.29
CA LYS A 246 14.32 21.02 18.15
C LYS A 246 14.64 20.27 16.86
N GLN A 247 13.71 20.31 15.91
CA GLN A 247 13.89 19.71 14.58
C GLN A 247 13.46 20.70 13.49
N SER A 248 14.11 20.60 12.32
CA SER A 248 13.64 21.29 11.13
C SER A 248 12.45 20.54 10.50
N LYS A 249 11.53 21.28 9.86
CA LYS A 249 10.42 20.67 9.10
C LYS A 249 10.93 19.77 7.97
N ASP A 250 12.01 20.17 7.30
CA ASP A 250 12.61 19.41 6.20
C ASP A 250 13.23 18.10 6.70
N GLU A 251 13.92 18.14 7.83
CA GLU A 251 14.49 16.94 8.47
C GLU A 251 13.39 15.92 8.81
N ARG A 252 12.26 16.40 9.33
CA ARG A 252 11.11 15.55 9.66
C ARG A 252 10.46 14.94 8.43
N LEU A 253 10.39 15.68 7.33
CA LEU A 253 9.87 15.16 6.07
C LEU A 253 10.82 14.11 5.48
N VAL A 254 12.13 14.37 5.49
CA VAL A 254 13.16 13.43 5.03
C VAL A 254 13.14 12.15 5.86
N GLU A 255 13.07 12.26 7.19
CA GLU A 255 13.02 11.11 8.09
C GLU A 255 11.76 10.26 7.86
N ARG A 256 10.60 10.90 7.64
CA ARG A 256 9.38 10.18 7.27
C ARG A 256 9.55 9.40 5.97
N VAL A 257 10.00 10.07 4.90
CA VAL A 257 10.19 9.43 3.59
C VAL A 257 11.18 8.27 3.70
N ARG A 258 12.26 8.46 4.46
CA ARG A 258 13.22 7.40 4.75
C ARG A 258 12.58 6.20 5.46
N LYS A 259 11.82 6.43 6.54
CA LYS A 259 11.10 5.37 7.25
C LYS A 259 10.14 4.62 6.31
N GLN A 260 9.41 5.34 5.46
CA GLN A 260 8.51 4.74 4.47
C GLN A 260 9.28 3.88 3.44
N ASP A 261 10.38 4.38 2.88
CA ASP A 261 11.22 3.62 1.94
C ASP A 261 11.79 2.34 2.55
N GLU A 262 12.22 2.40 3.82
CA GLU A 262 12.70 1.23 4.56
C GLU A 262 11.60 0.19 4.78
N THR A 263 10.36 0.62 5.08
CA THR A 263 9.22 -0.31 5.21
C THR A 263 8.85 -0.96 3.89
N VAL A 264 8.78 -0.19 2.79
CA VAL A 264 8.51 -0.70 1.44
C VAL A 264 9.58 -1.69 1.01
N LYS A 265 10.86 -1.39 1.30
CA LYS A 265 11.98 -2.30 1.00
C LYS A 265 11.87 -3.62 1.77
N ARG A 266 11.43 -3.58 3.04
CA ARG A 266 11.21 -4.80 3.85
C ARG A 266 10.07 -5.64 3.28
N GLN A 267 8.91 -5.04 3.05
CA GLN A 267 7.74 -5.72 2.51
C GLN A 267 8.00 -6.32 1.13
N THR A 268 8.71 -5.60 0.25
CA THR A 268 9.10 -6.13 -1.06
C THR A 268 10.06 -7.30 -0.95
N GLY A 269 10.92 -7.36 0.07
CA GLY A 269 11.75 -8.51 0.39
C GLY A 269 10.92 -9.73 0.81
N GLU A 270 9.99 -9.53 1.74
CA GLU A 270 9.07 -10.59 2.22
C GLU A 270 8.20 -11.15 1.08
N ILE A 271 7.62 -10.27 0.24
CA ILE A 271 6.83 -10.68 -0.93
C ILE A 271 7.66 -11.55 -1.89
N LYS A 272 8.95 -11.23 -2.09
CA LYS A 272 9.82 -12.04 -2.96
C LYS A 272 10.03 -13.43 -2.37
N VAL A 273 10.32 -13.54 -1.08
CA VAL A 273 10.49 -14.83 -0.40
C VAL A 273 9.21 -15.65 -0.48
N LEU A 274 8.07 -15.06 -0.11
CA LEU A 274 6.76 -15.73 -0.18
C LEU A 274 6.41 -16.19 -1.59
N ARG A 275 6.75 -15.41 -2.63
CA ARG A 275 6.57 -15.83 -4.02
C ARG A 275 7.42 -17.04 -4.38
N THR A 276 8.67 -17.11 -3.88
CA THR A 276 9.53 -18.28 -4.12
C THR A 276 9.02 -19.51 -3.37
N GLU A 277 8.61 -19.38 -2.11
CA GLU A 277 8.03 -20.47 -1.30
C GLU A 277 6.71 -20.98 -1.88
N LEU A 278 5.86 -20.08 -2.37
CA LEU A 278 4.61 -20.45 -3.05
C LEU A 278 4.91 -21.28 -4.31
N LYS A 279 5.92 -20.89 -5.10
CA LYS A 279 6.30 -21.62 -6.32
C LYS A 279 6.82 -23.02 -5.99
N THR A 280 7.69 -23.16 -4.98
CA THR A 280 8.23 -24.46 -4.57
C THR A 280 7.15 -25.36 -3.97
N SER A 281 6.28 -24.83 -3.10
CA SER A 281 5.14 -25.55 -2.54
C SER A 281 4.17 -26.03 -3.64
N LYS A 282 3.85 -25.17 -4.62
CA LYS A 282 3.05 -25.57 -5.78
C LYS A 282 3.68 -26.71 -6.58
N MET A 283 5.01 -26.69 -6.75
CA MET A 283 5.73 -27.78 -7.44
C MET A 283 5.67 -29.09 -6.64
N GLN A 284 5.85 -29.04 -5.32
CA GLN A 284 5.72 -30.21 -4.44
C GLN A 284 4.31 -30.80 -4.50
N VAL A 285 3.27 -29.98 -4.45
CA VAL A 285 1.88 -30.44 -4.58
C VAL A 285 1.65 -31.11 -5.94
N LYS A 286 2.18 -30.55 -7.03
CA LYS A 286 2.11 -31.18 -8.36
C LYS A 286 2.82 -32.54 -8.38
N ALA A 287 4.01 -32.64 -7.81
CA ALA A 287 4.75 -33.90 -7.74
C ALA A 287 4.00 -34.98 -6.94
N LEU A 288 3.47 -34.62 -5.76
CA LEU A 288 2.68 -35.53 -4.92
C LEU A 288 1.38 -35.98 -5.61
N ARG A 289 0.74 -35.07 -6.38
CA ARG A 289 -0.45 -35.43 -7.19
C ARG A 289 -0.12 -36.45 -8.27
N GLU A 290 1.00 -36.29 -8.97
CA GLU A 290 1.44 -37.28 -9.97
C GLU A 290 1.82 -38.61 -9.33
N GLU A 291 2.50 -38.62 -8.19
CA GLU A 291 2.81 -39.85 -7.45
C GLU A 291 1.52 -40.57 -7.01
N ALA A 292 0.54 -39.83 -6.49
CA ALA A 292 -0.77 -40.36 -6.14
C ALA A 292 -1.50 -40.95 -7.36
N ARG A 293 -1.40 -40.29 -8.53
CA ARG A 293 -1.98 -40.76 -9.80
C ARG A 293 -1.33 -42.06 -10.27
N LEU A 294 0.00 -42.12 -10.27
CA LEU A 294 0.75 -43.32 -10.67
C LEU A 294 0.47 -44.49 -9.73
N SER A 295 0.47 -44.26 -8.41
CA SER A 295 0.15 -45.30 -7.43
C SER A 295 -1.29 -45.82 -7.57
N ALA A 296 -2.25 -44.96 -7.91
CA ALA A 296 -3.62 -45.38 -8.22
C ALA A 296 -3.68 -46.27 -9.46
N ASN A 297 -2.98 -45.91 -10.53
CA ASN A 297 -2.90 -46.72 -11.75
C ASN A 297 -2.28 -48.11 -11.48
N VAL A 298 -1.20 -48.17 -10.69
CA VAL A 298 -0.57 -49.43 -10.29
C VAL A 298 -1.54 -50.30 -9.49
N ARG A 299 -2.29 -49.73 -8.54
CA ARG A 299 -3.31 -50.47 -7.77
C ARG A 299 -4.41 -51.04 -8.66
N ILE A 300 -4.86 -50.29 -9.66
CA ILE A 300 -5.87 -50.75 -10.63
C ILE A 300 -5.32 -51.94 -11.42
N ALA A 301 -4.11 -51.82 -11.98
CA ALA A 301 -3.48 -52.90 -12.74
C ALA A 301 -3.28 -54.18 -11.91
N LEU A 302 -2.84 -54.06 -10.66
CA LEU A 302 -2.69 -55.20 -9.75
C LEU A 302 -4.04 -55.86 -9.42
N LYS A 303 -5.09 -55.05 -9.21
CA LYS A 303 -6.44 -55.55 -8.97
C LYS A 303 -6.96 -56.34 -10.17
N ASP A 304 -6.70 -55.85 -11.39
CA ASP A 304 -7.11 -56.51 -12.62
C ASP A 304 -6.35 -57.83 -12.84
N GLN A 305 -5.04 -57.86 -12.58
CA GLN A 305 -4.24 -59.09 -12.59
C GLN A 305 -4.77 -60.11 -11.57
N LEU A 306 -5.01 -59.70 -10.33
CA LEU A 306 -5.57 -60.57 -9.30
C LEU A 306 -6.94 -61.14 -9.72
N ASN A 307 -7.79 -60.31 -10.33
CA ASN A 307 -9.09 -60.74 -10.84
C ASN A 307 -8.94 -61.73 -12.01
N ALA A 308 -7.97 -61.53 -12.90
CA ALA A 308 -7.68 -62.45 -13.99
C ALA A 308 -7.16 -63.81 -13.47
N GLU A 309 -6.27 -63.81 -12.49
CA GLU A 309 -5.79 -65.04 -11.85
C GLU A 309 -6.91 -65.79 -11.12
N LYS A 310 -7.76 -65.08 -10.38
CA LYS A 310 -8.96 -65.67 -9.74
C LYS A 310 -9.87 -66.33 -10.78
N LYS A 311 -10.12 -65.67 -11.92
CA LYS A 311 -10.90 -66.26 -13.02
C LYS A 311 -10.22 -67.50 -13.60
N ARG A 312 -8.90 -67.47 -13.82
CA ARG A 312 -8.14 -68.63 -14.30
C ARG A 312 -8.22 -69.80 -13.32
N ASN A 313 -8.07 -69.55 -12.03
CA ASN A 313 -8.18 -70.57 -10.99
C ASN A 313 -9.59 -71.17 -10.94
N LEU A 314 -10.65 -70.35 -11.08
CA LEU A 314 -12.02 -70.85 -11.16
C LEU A 314 -12.21 -71.79 -12.37
N VAL A 315 -11.73 -71.41 -13.56
CA VAL A 315 -11.78 -72.27 -14.75
C VAL A 315 -11.00 -73.56 -14.54
N PHE A 316 -9.83 -73.47 -13.90
CA PHE A 316 -9.02 -74.66 -13.58
C PHE A 316 -9.75 -75.61 -12.62
N GLU A 317 -10.36 -75.08 -11.55
CA GLU A 317 -11.18 -75.88 -10.62
C GLU A 317 -12.39 -76.53 -11.31
N GLU A 318 -13.07 -75.81 -12.21
CA GLU A 318 -14.17 -76.36 -13.02
C GLU A 318 -13.67 -77.51 -13.93
N GLN A 319 -12.52 -77.33 -14.59
CA GLN A 319 -11.92 -78.36 -15.44
C GLN A 319 -11.48 -79.59 -14.63
N VAL A 320 -10.86 -79.40 -13.47
CA VAL A 320 -10.47 -80.49 -12.55
C VAL A 320 -11.71 -81.21 -12.03
N GLY A 321 -12.75 -80.47 -11.64
CA GLY A 321 -14.04 -81.04 -11.23
C GLY A 321 -14.69 -81.88 -12.34
N ALA A 322 -14.70 -81.36 -13.58
CA ALA A 322 -15.20 -82.08 -14.74
C ALA A 322 -14.38 -83.33 -15.06
N TRP A 323 -13.05 -83.25 -14.99
CA TRP A 323 -12.14 -84.38 -15.16
C TRP A 323 -12.37 -85.45 -14.10
N LYS A 324 -12.44 -85.05 -12.82
CA LYS A 324 -12.73 -85.97 -11.69
C LYS A 324 -14.07 -86.68 -11.90
N LYS A 325 -15.10 -85.95 -12.35
CA LYS A 325 -16.42 -86.53 -12.66
C LYS A 325 -16.34 -87.56 -13.80
N ARG A 326 -15.62 -87.25 -14.89
CA ARG A 326 -15.40 -88.21 -16.00
C ARG A 326 -14.59 -89.42 -15.56
N PHE A 327 -13.53 -89.22 -14.78
CA PHE A 327 -12.71 -90.30 -14.24
C PHE A 327 -13.56 -91.26 -13.39
N MET A 328 -14.41 -90.72 -12.51
CA MET A 328 -15.36 -91.52 -11.71
C MET A 328 -16.38 -92.28 -12.56
N GLN A 329 -16.79 -91.76 -13.72
CA GLN A 329 -17.67 -92.49 -14.64
C GLN A 329 -16.95 -93.66 -15.31
N ILE A 330 -15.67 -93.49 -15.67
CA ILE A 330 -14.87 -94.55 -16.30
C ILE A 330 -14.53 -95.65 -15.29
N THR A 331 -14.16 -95.30 -14.06
CA THR A 331 -13.82 -96.28 -13.02
C THR A 331 -15.05 -96.88 -12.33
N GLY A 332 -16.19 -96.17 -12.33
CA GLY A 332 -17.46 -96.65 -11.75
C GLY A 332 -18.31 -97.53 -12.68
N ASN A 333 -18.01 -97.57 -13.99
CA ASN A 333 -18.72 -98.43 -14.96
C ASN A 333 -18.13 -99.84 -15.10
N GLY A 334 -17.07 -100.19 -14.35
CA GLY A 334 -16.46 -101.52 -14.40
C GLY A 334 -17.29 -102.67 -13.81
N ASP A 335 -18.39 -102.38 -13.09
CA ASP A 335 -19.17 -103.40 -12.34
C ASP A 335 -20.63 -103.57 -12.81
N LYS A 336 -21.01 -103.04 -13.98
CA LYS A 336 -22.43 -103.04 -14.42
C LYS A 336 -22.68 -103.47 -15.86
N GLU A 337 -21.92 -104.42 -16.40
CA GLU A 337 -22.34 -105.17 -17.59
C GLU A 337 -21.92 -106.64 -17.45
N ASP A 338 -22.68 -107.45 -16.69
CA ASP A 338 -22.70 -108.93 -16.85
C ASP A 338 -23.83 -109.66 -16.08
N LYS A 339 -25.01 -109.04 -15.94
CA LYS A 339 -26.21 -109.75 -15.44
C LYS A 339 -27.49 -109.25 -16.12
N LYS A 340 -27.71 -109.64 -17.39
CA LYS A 340 -29.08 -109.80 -17.97
C LYS A 340 -29.02 -110.35 -19.41
N SER A 341 -28.84 -111.66 -19.56
CA SER A 341 -29.36 -112.42 -20.70
C SER A 341 -29.29 -113.94 -20.44
N SER A 342 -30.00 -114.41 -19.43
CA SER A 342 -30.49 -115.79 -19.45
C SER A 342 -32.02 -115.75 -19.36
N LYS A 343 -32.66 -116.53 -20.26
CA LYS A 343 -34.06 -117.01 -20.27
C LYS A 343 -34.96 -116.49 -21.40
N GLN A 344 -34.82 -117.12 -22.57
CA GLN A 344 -35.88 -117.57 -23.52
C GLN A 344 -35.13 -118.34 -24.63
N GLU A 345 -35.50 -119.51 -25.14
CA GLU A 345 -36.64 -120.40 -24.96
C GLU A 345 -36.32 -121.75 -25.63
N SER A 346 -36.97 -122.79 -25.15
CA SER A 346 -36.99 -124.21 -25.52
C SER A 346 -36.97 -124.61 -27.01
N ARG A 347 -36.22 -125.68 -27.32
CA ARG A 347 -36.76 -126.96 -27.84
C ARG A 347 -35.74 -128.09 -27.79
#